data_AF-A0A965S4K4-F1
#
_entry.id   AF-A0A965S4K4-F1
#
_cell.length_a   1.000
_cell.length_b   1.000
_cell.length_c   1.000
_cell.angle_alpha   90.00
_cell.angle_beta   90.00
_cell.angle_gamma   90.00
#
_symmetry.space_group_name_H-M   'P 1'
#
loop_
_entity.id
_entity.type
_entity.pdbx_description
1 polymer ?
#
loop_
_entity_poly.entity_id
_entity_poly.type
_entity_poly.pdbx_seq_one_letter_code
_entity_poly.pdbx_strand_id
1 'polypeptide(L)' 'MARFHPLKVSEIRPETTEAVSIKFEVPATLQPEFLYKQGQYLTLKMLINGQEIRRSYSICTAHTKKNGAWQLK' A
#
# COMPACT_ATOMS: atom_id res chain seq x y z
N MET A 1 -15.20 -8.23 -8.17
CA MET A 1 -15.19 -7.57 -6.85
C MET A 1 -13.76 -7.16 -6.51
N ALA A 2 -13.53 -5.94 -6.03
CA ALA A 2 -12.25 -5.58 -5.43
C ALA A 2 -12.14 -6.23 -4.04
N ARG A 3 -11.13 -7.09 -3.84
CA ARG A 3 -10.85 -7.75 -2.57
C ARG A 3 -9.95 -6.84 -1.73
N PHE A 4 -10.35 -6.55 -0.50
CA PHE A 4 -9.53 -5.78 0.44
C PHE A 4 -8.84 -6.74 1.40
N HIS A 5 -7.54 -6.53 1.61
CA HIS A 5 -6.74 -7.27 2.57
C HIS A 5 -6.28 -6.32 3.68
N PRO A 6 -6.52 -6.63 4.96
CA PRO A 6 -5.95 -5.86 6.04
C PRO A 6 -4.44 -6.08 6.06
N LEU A 7 -3.68 -5.02 5.84
CA LEU A 7 -2.22 -5.03 5.94
C LEU A 7 -1.78 -4.19 7.12
N LYS A 8 -0.71 -4.62 7.78
CA LYS A 8 -0.10 -3.84 8.84
C LYS A 8 0.80 -2.78 8.24
N VAL A 9 0.67 -1.55 8.72
CA VAL A 9 1.62 -0.47 8.40
C VAL A 9 2.92 -0.75 9.15
N SER A 10 4.01 -0.99 8.44
CA SER A 10 5.32 -1.25 9.01
C SER A 10 6.11 0.04 9.23
N GLU A 11 5.88 1.05 8.38
CA GLU A 11 6.64 2.30 8.38
C GLU A 11 5.80 3.41 7.75
N ILE A 12 5.90 4.62 8.28
CA ILE A 12 5.37 5.83 7.63
C ILE A 12 6.54 6.81 7.56
N ARG A 13 6.92 7.16 6.33
CA ARG A 13 8.04 8.07 6.07
C ARG A 13 7.52 9.36 5.47
N PRO A 14 7.72 10.53 6.10
CA PRO A 14 7.44 11.80 5.46
C PRO A 14 8.40 12.02 4.28
N GLU A 15 7.86 12.36 3.12
CA GLU A 15 8.65 12.68 1.92
C GLU A 15 8.74 14.19 1.72
N THR A 16 7.60 14.88 1.86
CA THR A 16 7.50 16.34 1.75
C THR A 16 6.55 16.87 2.82
N THR A 17 6.36 18.19 2.88
CA THR A 17 5.36 18.82 3.76
C THR A 17 3.92 18.39 3.45
N GLU A 18 3.67 17.87 2.26
CA GLU A 18 2.34 17.49 1.79
C GLU A 18 2.22 15.99 1.43
N ALA A 19 3.31 15.22 1.51
CA ALA A 19 3.34 13.82 1.08
C ALA A 19 4.08 12.92 2.08
N VAL A 20 3.52 11.72 2.28
CA VAL A 20 4.11 10.66 3.09
C VAL A 20 4.13 9.36 2.29
N SER A 21 5.24 8.64 2.39
CA SER A 21 5.34 7.26 1.93
C SER A 21 4.86 6.32 3.03
N ILE A 22 3.89 5.46 2.75
CA ILE A 22 3.41 4.46 3.71
C ILE A 22 3.88 3.07 3.28
N LYS A 23 4.52 2.37 4.20
CA LYS A 23 5.01 1.01 4.00
C LYS A 23 4.10 -0.02 4.65
N PHE A 24 3.72 -1.06 3.93
CA PHE A 24 2.92 -2.18 4.41
C PHE A 24 3.73 -3.47 4.45
N GLU A 25 3.52 -4.23 5.52
CA GLU A 25 3.94 -5.62 5.64
C GLU A 25 2.94 -6.51 4.91
N VAL A 26 3.39 -7.14 3.81
CA VAL A 26 2.59 -8.13 3.08
C VAL A 26 3.02 -9.54 3.48
N PRO A 27 2.13 -10.34 4.09
CA PRO A 27 2.39 -11.73 4.42
C PRO A 27 2.82 -12.54 3.19
N ALA A 28 3.66 -13.56 3.38
CA ALA A 28 4.13 -14.44 2.30
C ALA A 28 3.00 -15.08 1.48
N THR A 29 1.87 -15.37 2.13
CA THR A 29 0.67 -15.93 1.49
C THR A 29 -0.02 -14.96 0.53
N LEU A 30 0.11 -13.65 0.77
CA LEU A 30 -0.51 -12.60 -0.03
C LEU A 30 0.43 -11.99 -1.06
N GLN A 31 1.75 -12.21 -0.96
CA GLN A 31 2.72 -11.73 -1.95
C GLN A 31 2.31 -11.94 -3.42
N PRO A 32 1.78 -13.11 -3.86
CA PRO A 32 1.37 -13.29 -5.25
C PRO A 32 0.19 -12.40 -5.65
N GLU A 33 -0.71 -12.04 -4.73
CA GLU A 33 -1.85 -11.16 -4.98
C GLU A 33 -1.43 -9.69 -5.09
N PHE A 34 -0.31 -9.31 -4.46
CA PHE A 34 0.18 -7.94 -4.52
C PHE A 34 1.10 -7.68 -5.72
N LEU A 35 1.58 -8.71 -6.44
CA LEU A 35 2.36 -8.52 -7.67
C LEU A 35 1.60 -7.64 -8.67
N TYR A 36 2.16 -6.49 -9.01
CA TYR A 36 1.54 -5.52 -9.93
C TYR A 36 2.39 -5.30 -11.17
N LYS A 37 1.72 -4.89 -12.25
CA LYS A 37 2.32 -4.35 -13.46
C LYS A 37 2.36 -2.83 -13.37
N GLN A 38 3.37 -2.22 -13.98
CA GLN A 38 3.48 -0.76 -14.07
C GLN A 38 2.20 -0.16 -14.67
N GLY A 39 1.76 0.98 -14.11
CA GLY A 39 0.50 1.61 -14.48
C GLY A 39 -0.73 1.15 -13.69
N GLN A 40 -0.58 0.15 -12.80
CA GLN A 40 -1.62 -0.20 -11.83
C GLN A 40 -1.57 0.68 -10.58
N TYR A 41 -2.73 0.82 -9.92
CA TYR A 41 -2.90 1.56 -8.67
C TYR A 41 -3.61 0.68 -7.64
N LEU A 42 -3.46 1.00 -6.36
CA LEU A 42 -4.16 0.33 -5.26
C LEU A 42 -5.19 1.26 -4.64
N THR A 43 -6.30 0.69 -4.19
CA THR A 43 -7.28 1.42 -3.38
C THR A 43 -7.01 1.12 -1.91
N LEU A 44 -6.58 2.13 -1.16
CA LEU A 44 -6.55 2.05 0.29
C LEU A 44 -7.95 2.35 0.83
N LYS A 45 -8.37 1.49 1.76
CA LYS A 45 -9.57 1.70 2.57
C LYS A 45 -9.12 1.93 4.01
N MET A 46 -9.53 3.03 4.58
CA MET A 46 -9.23 3.38 5.97
C MET A 46 -10.47 3.93 6.68
N LEU A 47 -10.50 3.83 8.00
CA LEU A 47 -11.57 4.36 8.83
C LEU A 47 -11.02 5.55 9.62
N ILE A 48 -11.43 6.76 9.24
CA ILE A 48 -11.04 8.01 9.92
C ILE A 48 -12.29 8.61 10.55
N ASN A 49 -12.26 8.90 11.85
CA ASN A 49 -13.39 9.53 12.56
C ASN A 49 -14.72 8.79 12.38
N GLY A 50 -14.71 7.46 12.34
CA GLY A 50 -15.93 6.66 12.11
C GLY A 50 -16.39 6.59 10.65
N GLN A 51 -15.72 7.29 9.73
CA GLN A 51 -16.03 7.28 8.30
C GLN A 51 -15.07 6.42 7.51
N GLU A 52 -15.62 5.60 6.62
CA GLU A 52 -14.85 4.81 5.69
C GLU A 52 -14.41 5.66 4.49
N ILE A 53 -13.11 5.91 4.41
CA ILE A 53 -12.48 6.65 3.32
C ILE A 53 -11.77 5.66 2.40
N ARG A 54 -12.03 5.80 1.10
CA ARG A 54 -11.35 5.05 0.05
C ARG A 54 -10.60 6.01 -0.86
N ARG A 55 -9.32 5.73 -1.07
CA ARG A 55 -8.42 6.56 -1.88
C ARG A 55 -7.54 5.68 -2.74
N SER A 56 -7.39 6.07 -4.00
CA SER A 56 -6.51 5.39 -4.94
C SER A 56 -5.12 6.01 -4.85
N TYR A 57 -4.11 5.18 -4.63
CA TYR A 57 -2.71 5.58 -4.59
C TYR A 57 -1.94 4.84 -5.66
N SER A 58 -1.00 5.54 -6.28
CA SER A 58 -0.09 4.96 -7.26
C SER A 58 0.98 4.16 -6.53
N ILE A 59 1.33 3.02 -7.09
CA ILE A 59 2.37 2.17 -6.50
C ILE A 59 3.73 2.78 -6.89
N CYS A 60 4.45 3.31 -5.91
CA CYS A 60 5.71 4.02 -6.14
C CYS A 60 6.97 3.18 -5.88
N THR A 61 6.80 1.87 -5.66
CA THR A 61 7.94 0.95 -5.48
C THR A 61 8.41 0.36 -6.80
N ALA A 62 9.67 -0.06 -6.84
CA ALA A 62 10.18 -0.96 -7.85
C ALA A 62 10.06 -2.39 -7.31
N HIS A 63 9.85 -3.36 -8.20
CA HIS A 63 9.65 -4.77 -7.90
C HIS A 63 10.90 -5.36 -7.19
N THR A 64 11.05 -5.18 -5.88
CA THR A 64 12.18 -5.75 -5.16
C THR A 64 11.88 -7.21 -4.80
N LYS A 65 12.44 -8.13 -5.59
CA LYS A 65 12.76 -9.49 -5.12
C LYS A 65 13.78 -9.38 -3.96
N LYS A 66 13.39 -8.85 -2.81
CA LYS A 66 14.11 -8.93 -1.53
C LYS A 66 13.23 -8.30 -0.44
N ASN A 67 12.61 -9.18 0.36
CA ASN A 67 11.98 -8.90 1.66
C ASN A 67 10.91 -7.80 1.73
N GLY A 68 9.65 -8.17 1.46
CA GLY A 68 8.51 -7.87 2.36
C GLY A 68 8.09 -6.42 2.59
N ALA A 69 8.36 -5.50 1.67
CA ALA A 69 8.29 -4.06 1.91
C ALA A 69 7.48 -3.32 0.82
N TRP A 70 6.20 -3.03 1.06
CA TRP A 70 5.33 -2.34 0.08
C TRP A 70 5.21 -0.86 0.38
N GLN A 71 5.70 0.07 -0.45
CA GLN A 71 5.52 1.52 -0.23
C GLN A 71 4.55 2.16 -1.24
N LEU A 72 3.67 3.04 -0.74
CA LEU A 72 2.74 3.87 -1.51
C LEU A 72 3.07 5.34 -1.32
N LYS A 73 2.92 6.15 -2.38
CA LYS A 73 3.00 7.61 -2.36
C LYS A 73 1.66 8.21 -2.75
#